data_AF-A0A3E0N895-F1
#
_entry.id   AF-A0A3E0N895-F1
#
_cell.length_a   1.000
_cell.length_b   1.000
_cell.length_c   1.000
_cell.angle_alpha   90.00
_cell.angle_beta   90.00
_cell.angle_gamma   90.00
#
_symmetry.space_group_name_H-M   'P 1'
#
loop_
_entity.id
_entity.type
_entity.pdbx_description
1 polymer ?
#
loop_
_entity_poly.entity_id
_entity_poly.type
_entity_poly.pdbx_seq_one_letter_code
_entity_poly.pdbx_strand_id
1 'polypeptide(L)'
;MTMQLSAMLSTWAPKRDREDWVLGTVYKTEGSSYRKPGAMSLISSGGDQLGLLSGGCLEADIRLNARKVMASGTPICIRYDGDDEDDLSYRLGIGCGGVVYVLLEVINAENNYQGLLEIQAALKARQSGQLRQHIPQAGELSLPSTFT
;
A
#
# COMPACT_ATOMS: atom_id res chain seq x y z
N MET A 1 -17.74 -2.93 -7.30
CA MET A 1 -17.36 -1.88 -6.35
C MET A 1 -15.87 -1.57 -6.54
N THR A 2 -15.52 -1.05 -7.72
CA THR A 2 -14.15 -1.15 -8.29
C THR A 2 -13.54 0.22 -8.65
N MET A 3 -14.17 1.32 -8.21
CA MET A 3 -13.80 2.68 -8.60
C MET A 3 -12.66 3.31 -7.79
N GLN A 4 -12.19 2.67 -6.72
CA GLN A 4 -11.24 3.31 -5.80
C GLN A 4 -9.83 3.46 -6.41
N LEU A 5 -9.34 2.47 -7.17
CA LEU A 5 -7.99 2.50 -7.74
C LEU A 5 -7.84 3.54 -8.86
N SER A 6 -8.79 3.58 -9.81
CA SER A 6 -8.74 4.55 -10.91
C SER A 6 -8.79 6.01 -10.43
N ALA A 7 -9.64 6.29 -9.45
CA ALA A 7 -9.73 7.62 -8.84
C ALA A 7 -8.45 8.00 -8.08
N MET A 8 -7.90 7.05 -7.31
CA MET A 8 -6.63 7.22 -6.61
C MET A 8 -5.49 7.55 -7.59
N LEU A 9 -5.32 6.76 -8.65
CA LEU A 9 -4.27 6.98 -9.65
C LEU A 9 -4.47 8.29 -10.41
N SER A 10 -5.70 8.69 -10.70
CA SER A 10 -6.00 9.97 -11.35
C SER A 10 -5.64 11.18 -10.49
N THR A 11 -5.75 11.05 -9.17
CA THR A 11 -5.35 12.10 -8.21
C THR A 11 -3.84 12.15 -8.02
N TRP A 12 -3.20 10.97 -7.95
CA TRP A 12 -1.76 10.85 -7.73
C TRP A 12 -0.92 11.22 -8.97
N ALA A 13 -1.28 10.74 -10.16
CA ALA A 13 -0.47 10.89 -11.37
C ALA A 13 0.02 12.32 -11.67
N PRO A 14 -0.77 13.40 -11.50
CA PRO A 14 -0.27 14.77 -11.70
C PRO A 14 0.67 15.28 -10.60
N LYS A 15 0.68 14.67 -9.41
CA LYS A 15 1.54 15.02 -8.27
C LYS A 15 2.77 14.12 -8.11
N ARG A 16 2.85 13.02 -8.85
CA ARG A 16 3.85 11.94 -8.66
C ARG A 16 5.32 12.39 -8.65
N ASP A 17 5.63 13.50 -9.32
CA ASP A 17 7.00 14.04 -9.47
C ASP A 17 7.24 15.30 -8.63
N ARG A 18 6.24 15.75 -7.87
CA ARG A 18 6.31 16.98 -7.07
C ARG A 18 6.59 16.70 -5.59
N GLU A 19 6.34 15.47 -5.17
CA GLU A 19 6.38 15.02 -3.78
C GLU A 19 6.93 13.59 -3.79
N ASP A 20 7.57 13.18 -2.69
CA ASP A 20 7.94 11.77 -2.50
C ASP A 20 6.71 10.94 -2.14
N TRP A 21 6.64 9.73 -2.68
CA TRP A 21 5.51 8.82 -2.50
C TRP A 21 5.96 7.44 -2.05
N VAL A 22 5.16 6.84 -1.17
CA VAL A 22 5.24 5.42 -0.78
C VAL A 22 3.96 4.72 -1.19
N LEU A 23 4.12 3.58 -1.85
CA LEU A 23 3.04 2.63 -2.11
C LEU A 23 2.96 1.66 -0.93
N GLY A 24 1.77 1.57 -0.35
CA GLY A 24 1.40 0.52 0.58
C GLY A 24 0.51 -0.51 -0.09
N THR A 25 0.91 -1.79 -0.05
CA THR A 25 0.15 -2.91 -0.60
C THR A 25 -0.11 -3.97 0.45
N VAL A 26 -1.37 -4.37 0.64
CA VAL A 26 -1.70 -5.61 1.37
C VAL A 26 -1.34 -6.79 0.46
N TYR A 27 -0.30 -7.54 0.80
CA TYR A 27 0.17 -8.66 -0.03
C TYR A 27 -0.27 -10.03 0.49
N LYS A 28 -0.61 -10.15 1.78
CA LYS A 28 -1.08 -11.38 2.41
C LYS A 28 -2.05 -11.04 3.54
N THR A 29 -3.00 -11.93 3.79
CA THR A 29 -3.88 -11.89 4.95
C THR A 29 -4.07 -13.29 5.52
N GLU A 30 -4.25 -13.41 6.82
CA GLU A 30 -4.59 -14.67 7.51
C GLU A 30 -5.85 -14.43 8.35
N GLY A 31 -6.79 -15.38 8.35
CA GLY A 31 -8.07 -15.20 9.04
C GLY A 31 -8.98 -14.16 8.39
N SER A 32 -9.86 -13.57 9.20
CA SER A 32 -10.80 -12.54 8.74
C SER A 32 -10.11 -11.18 8.73
N SER A 33 -10.19 -10.46 7.61
CA SER A 33 -9.49 -9.17 7.44
C SER A 33 -10.36 -8.13 6.74
N TYR A 34 -10.20 -6.86 7.13
CA TYR A 34 -10.98 -5.75 6.57
C TYR A 34 -10.69 -5.51 5.07
N ARG A 35 -9.44 -5.67 4.65
CA ARG A 35 -9.01 -5.59 3.24
C ARG A 35 -8.43 -6.92 2.77
N LYS A 36 -8.71 -7.24 1.51
CA LYS A 36 -8.13 -8.41 0.82
C LYS A 36 -6.76 -8.06 0.22
N PRO A 37 -5.92 -9.08 -0.07
CA PRO A 37 -4.70 -8.89 -0.86
C PRO A 37 -4.97 -8.11 -2.15
N GLY A 38 -4.04 -7.21 -2.48
CA GLY A 38 -4.15 -6.26 -3.61
C GLY A 38 -4.78 -4.92 -3.24
N ALA A 39 -5.22 -4.70 -1.99
CA ALA A 39 -5.55 -3.37 -1.52
C ALA A 39 -4.30 -2.47 -1.51
N MET A 40 -4.43 -1.28 -2.09
CA MET A 40 -3.34 -0.33 -2.27
C MET A 40 -3.66 1.02 -1.63
N SER A 41 -2.63 1.70 -1.14
CA SER A 41 -2.67 3.08 -0.67
C SER A 41 -1.41 3.83 -1.09
N LEU A 42 -1.55 5.11 -1.41
CA LEU A 42 -0.44 6.00 -1.76
C LEU A 42 -0.31 7.06 -0.68
N ILE A 43 0.89 7.17 -0.11
CA ILE A 43 1.18 8.08 1.00
C ILE A 43 2.24 9.06 0.51
N SER A 44 1.97 10.35 0.66
CA SER A 44 2.88 11.42 0.25
C SER A 44 3.67 11.98 1.44
N SER A 45 4.89 12.44 1.16
CA SER A 45 5.67 13.33 2.02
C SER A 45 4.91 14.62 2.41
N GLY A 46 4.01 15.12 1.54
CA GLY A 46 3.13 16.25 1.79
C GLY A 46 1.98 15.97 2.77
N GLY A 47 1.84 14.73 3.25
CA GLY A 47 0.82 14.33 4.23
C GLY A 47 -0.46 13.77 3.62
N ASP A 48 -0.62 13.82 2.29
CA ASP A 48 -1.73 13.18 1.60
C ASP A 48 -1.66 11.65 1.76
N GLN A 49 -2.82 11.02 1.97
CA GLN A 49 -2.99 9.58 1.90
C GLN A 49 -4.19 9.26 1.01
N LEU A 50 -3.93 8.55 -0.10
CA LEU A 50 -4.94 8.13 -1.05
C LEU A 50 -5.18 6.63 -0.85
N GLY A 51 -6.43 6.24 -0.62
CA GLY A 51 -6.76 4.85 -0.26
C GLY A 51 -6.52 4.54 1.21
N LEU A 52 -7.06 3.42 1.68
CA LEU A 52 -6.99 2.96 3.07
C LEU A 52 -6.78 1.44 3.10
N LEU A 53 -5.86 0.99 3.95
CA LEU A 53 -5.49 -0.43 4.08
C LEU A 53 -6.20 -1.12 5.25
N SER A 54 -6.58 -0.39 6.29
CA SER A 54 -7.24 -0.92 7.50
C SER A 54 -8.59 -0.26 7.80
N GLY A 55 -8.85 0.93 7.26
CA GLY A 55 -10.08 1.67 7.54
C GLY A 55 -10.05 2.51 8.81
N GLY A 56 -8.89 2.66 9.48
CA GLY A 56 -8.73 3.64 10.54
C GLY A 56 -7.54 3.41 11.47
N CYS A 57 -7.64 2.41 12.35
CA CYS A 57 -6.72 2.24 13.49
C CYS A 57 -5.25 2.10 13.09
N LEU A 58 -4.95 1.35 12.03
CA LEU A 58 -3.55 1.11 11.62
C LEU A 58 -2.98 2.23 10.74
N GLU A 59 -3.81 3.16 10.25
CA GLU A 59 -3.37 4.15 9.26
C GLU A 59 -2.34 5.13 9.81
N ALA A 60 -2.39 5.43 11.10
CA ALA A 60 -1.40 6.30 11.75
C ALA A 60 -0.01 5.65 11.77
N ASP A 61 0.07 4.36 12.12
CA ASP A 61 1.33 3.62 12.13
C ASP A 61 1.85 3.37 10.71
N ILE A 62 0.95 3.05 9.77
CA ILE A 62 1.28 2.92 8.34
C ILE A 62 1.93 4.22 7.82
N ARG A 63 1.35 5.39 8.11
CA ARG A 63 1.96 6.68 7.71
C ARG A 63 3.32 6.93 8.37
N LEU A 64 3.47 6.56 9.64
CA LEU A 64 4.74 6.69 10.34
C LEU A 64 5.83 5.84 9.69
N ASN A 65 5.52 4.58 9.38
CA ASN A 65 6.48 3.68 8.73
C ASN A 65 6.71 4.08 7.26
N ALA A 66 5.70 4.61 6.55
CA ALA A 66 5.88 5.15 5.22
C ALA A 66 6.89 6.31 5.20
N ARG A 67 6.87 7.20 6.20
CA ARG A 67 7.89 8.26 6.33
C ARG A 67 9.30 7.69 6.55
N LYS A 68 9.44 6.59 7.29
CA LYS A 68 10.74 5.90 7.46
C LYS A 68 11.23 5.30 6.14
N VAL A 69 10.32 4.70 5.37
CA VAL A 69 10.61 4.17 4.02
C VAL A 69 11.03 5.30 3.08
N MET A 70 10.31 6.43 3.06
CA MET A 70 10.70 7.60 2.27
C MET A 70 12.11 8.10 2.63
N ALA A 71 12.42 8.19 3.92
CA ALA A 71 13.70 8.71 4.39
C ALA A 71 14.87 7.76 4.14
N SER A 72 14.64 6.44 4.21
CA SER A 72 15.68 5.43 4.07
C SER A 72 15.83 4.88 2.65
N GLY A 73 14.78 4.95 1.83
CA GLY A 73 14.69 4.26 0.55
C GLY A 73 14.50 2.73 0.67
N THR A 74 14.54 2.18 1.89
CA THR A 74 14.45 0.74 2.14
C THR A 74 12.99 0.34 2.33
N PRO A 75 12.48 -0.67 1.60
CA PRO A 75 11.12 -1.15 1.78
C PRO A 75 10.94 -1.84 3.14
N ILE A 76 9.72 -1.81 3.66
CA ILE A 76 9.36 -2.44 4.94
C ILE A 76 8.13 -3.32 4.74
N CYS A 77 8.23 -4.58 5.17
CA CYS A 77 7.10 -5.50 5.31
C CYS A 77 6.63 -5.52 6.77
N ILE A 78 5.37 -5.17 7.02
CA ILE A 78 4.79 -5.07 8.36
C ILE A 78 3.69 -6.11 8.51
N ARG A 79 3.70 -6.82 9.63
CA ARG A 79 2.63 -7.72 10.06
C ARG A 79 1.79 -7.01 11.11
N TYR A 80 0.52 -6.75 10.81
CA TYR A 80 -0.46 -6.25 11.77
C TYR A 80 -1.36 -7.39 12.20
N ASP A 81 -1.45 -7.59 13.51
CA ASP A 81 -2.30 -8.62 14.11
C ASP A 81 -3.51 -7.97 14.77
N GLY A 82 -4.71 -8.31 14.30
CA GLY A 82 -5.95 -7.79 14.87
C GLY A 82 -6.38 -8.46 16.17
N ASP A 83 -5.67 -9.52 16.59
CA ASP A 83 -5.91 -10.26 17.82
C ASP A 83 -4.85 -10.00 18.90
N ASP A 84 -3.96 -9.02 18.69
CA ASP A 84 -2.95 -8.64 19.69
C ASP A 84 -3.63 -8.02 20.92
N GLU A 85 -3.44 -8.64 22.09
CA GLU A 85 -4.14 -8.29 23.35
C GLU A 85 -3.81 -6.89 23.85
N ASP A 86 -2.67 -6.32 23.40
CA ASP A 86 -2.21 -4.97 23.73
C ASP A 86 -2.90 -3.86 22.91
N ASP A 87 -3.62 -4.19 21.83
CA ASP A 87 -4.34 -3.20 21.03
C ASP A 87 -5.72 -2.87 21.66
N LEU A 88 -6.05 -1.58 21.71
CA LEU A 88 -7.30 -1.07 22.26
C LEU A 88 -8.52 -1.62 21.50
N SER A 89 -8.33 -2.02 20.24
CA SER A 89 -9.32 -2.68 19.38
C SER A 89 -9.73 -4.08 19.88
N TYR A 90 -8.76 -4.88 20.38
CA TYR A 90 -8.98 -6.18 21.01
C TYR A 90 -9.79 -6.03 22.31
N ARG A 91 -9.41 -5.06 23.15
CA ARG A 91 -10.08 -4.79 24.45
C ARG A 91 -11.55 -4.39 24.30
N LEU A 92 -11.94 -3.89 23.12
CA LEU A 92 -13.32 -3.50 22.81
C LEU A 92 -14.10 -4.60 22.05
N GLY A 93 -13.46 -5.73 21.71
CA GLY A 93 -14.08 -6.80 20.93
C GLY A 93 -14.37 -6.41 19.48
N ILE A 94 -13.69 -5.38 18.95
CA ILE A 94 -13.84 -4.86 17.59
C ILE A 94 -12.56 -5.21 16.81
N GLY A 95 -12.21 -6.49 16.79
CA GLY A 95 -11.15 -7.05 15.97
C GLY A 95 -11.74 -7.76 14.76
N CYS A 96 -11.09 -7.67 13.59
CA CYS A 96 -11.46 -8.52 12.45
C CYS A 96 -10.99 -9.97 12.63
N GLY A 97 -10.26 -10.33 13.70
CA GLY A 97 -9.87 -11.71 14.00
C GLY A 97 -8.85 -12.28 13.01
N GLY A 98 -7.92 -11.45 12.55
CA GLY A 98 -6.98 -11.84 11.51
C GLY A 98 -5.80 -10.90 11.37
N VAL A 99 -4.84 -11.36 10.56
CA VAL A 99 -3.53 -10.75 10.36
C VAL A 99 -3.46 -10.15 8.96
N VAL A 100 -2.91 -8.96 8.84
CA VAL A 100 -2.69 -8.26 7.57
C VAL A 100 -1.21 -8.00 7.39
N TYR A 101 -0.68 -8.37 6.23
CA TYR A 101 0.70 -8.13 5.86
C TYR A 101 0.77 -7.01 4.81
N VAL A 102 1.48 -5.94 5.14
CA VAL A 102 1.59 -4.72 4.33
C VAL A 102 3.03 -4.53 3.89
N LEU A 103 3.25 -4.37 2.60
CA LEU A 103 4.51 -3.89 2.03
C LEU A 103 4.42 -2.38 1.85
N LEU A 104 5.40 -1.65 2.37
CA LEU A 104 5.62 -0.23 2.12
C LEU A 104 6.90 -0.05 1.31
N GLU A 105 6.81 0.60 0.17
CA GLU A 105 7.96 0.86 -0.71
C GLU A 105 7.88 2.23 -1.39
N VAL A 106 9.04 2.86 -1.64
CA VAL A 106 9.10 4.12 -2.38
C VAL A 106 8.70 3.87 -3.84
N ILE A 107 7.95 4.79 -4.43
CA ILE A 107 7.67 4.80 -5.87
C ILE A 107 8.21 6.07 -6.51
N ASN A 108 8.96 5.92 -7.60
CA ASN A 108 9.60 7.03 -8.31
C ASN A 108 9.87 6.65 -9.78
N ALA A 109 10.47 7.54 -10.54
CA ALA A 109 10.77 7.28 -11.95
C ALA A 109 11.77 6.11 -12.14
N GLU A 110 12.71 5.90 -11.22
CA GLU A 110 13.75 4.86 -11.34
C GLU A 110 13.17 3.44 -11.26
N ASN A 111 12.12 3.25 -10.47
CA ASN A 111 11.41 1.98 -10.37
C ASN A 111 10.11 1.92 -11.19
N ASN A 112 9.98 2.81 -12.18
CA ASN A 112 8.80 2.93 -13.05
C ASN A 112 7.49 3.08 -12.25
N TYR A 113 7.56 3.76 -11.11
CA TYR A 113 6.49 3.91 -10.13
C TYR A 113 5.77 2.60 -9.81
N GLN A 114 6.50 1.47 -9.79
CA GLN A 114 5.95 0.13 -9.57
C GLN A 114 4.79 -0.22 -10.53
N GLY A 115 4.84 0.26 -11.78
CA GLY A 115 3.87 -0.09 -12.82
C GLY A 115 2.51 0.63 -12.72
N LEU A 116 2.38 1.62 -11.83
CA LEU A 116 1.11 2.30 -11.59
C LEU A 116 0.60 3.11 -12.79
N LEU A 117 1.50 3.60 -13.65
CA LEU A 117 1.13 4.34 -14.85
C LEU A 117 0.51 3.42 -15.92
N GLU A 118 1.04 2.22 -16.08
CA GLU A 118 0.50 1.18 -16.95
C GLU A 118 -0.88 0.73 -16.48
N ILE A 119 -1.04 0.52 -15.17
CA ILE A 119 -2.35 0.22 -14.58
C ILE A 119 -3.34 1.36 -14.87
N GLN A 120 -2.92 2.61 -14.70
CA GLN A 120 -3.78 3.76 -14.99
C GLN A 120 -4.19 3.80 -16.47
N ALA A 121 -3.26 3.56 -17.39
CA ALA A 121 -3.52 3.52 -18.81
C ALA A 121 -4.50 2.39 -19.18
N ALA A 122 -4.29 1.18 -18.65
CA ALA A 122 -5.18 0.04 -18.87
C ALA A 122 -6.59 0.31 -18.32
N LEU A 123 -6.70 0.87 -17.10
CA LEU A 123 -8.00 1.24 -16.53
C LEU A 123 -8.74 2.30 -17.37
N LYS A 124 -8.03 3.31 -17.91
CA LYS A 124 -8.61 4.30 -18.83
C LYS A 124 -9.07 3.66 -20.14
N ALA A 125 -8.31 2.70 -20.66
CA ALA A 125 -8.65 1.92 -21.86
C ALA A 125 -9.68 0.81 -21.60
N ARG A 126 -10.13 0.62 -20.35
CA ARG A 126 -11.01 -0.48 -19.91
C ARG A 126 -10.43 -1.86 -20.20
N GLN A 127 -9.11 -1.97 -20.16
CA GLN A 127 -8.36 -3.22 -20.30
C GLN A 127 -8.07 -3.82 -18.92
N SER A 128 -8.08 -5.15 -18.88
CA SER A 128 -7.68 -5.92 -17.69
C SER A 128 -6.20 -6.28 -17.81
N GLY A 129 -5.53 -6.51 -16.67
CA GLY A 129 -4.16 -6.98 -16.63
C GLY A 129 -3.79 -7.49 -15.24
N GLN A 130 -2.56 -7.98 -15.11
CA GLN A 130 -2.01 -8.55 -13.89
C GLN A 130 -0.82 -7.71 -13.44
N LEU A 131 -0.89 -7.19 -12.21
CA LEU A 131 0.27 -6.61 -11.54
C LEU A 131 1.01 -7.73 -10.80
N ARG A 132 2.31 -7.86 -11.06
CA ARG A 132 3.23 -8.72 -10.30
C ARG A 132 4.17 -7.83 -9.52
N GLN A 133 4.09 -7.93 -8.20
CA GLN A 133 4.88 -7.14 -7.27
C GLN A 133 5.83 -8.06 -6.51
N HIS A 134 7.09 -7.65 -6.37
CA HIS A 134 8.09 -8.38 -5.60
C HIS A 134 7.94 -8.05 -4.11
N ILE A 135 7.91 -9.07 -3.25
CA ILE A 135 7.88 -8.88 -1.80
C ILE A 135 9.30 -9.12 -1.28
N PRO A 136 10.05 -8.05 -0.91
CA PRO A 136 11.44 -8.18 -0.48
C PRO A 136 11.56 -8.84 0.89
N GLN A 137 12.68 -9.51 1.13
CA GLN A 137 13.06 -9.93 2.48
C GLN A 137 13.62 -8.75 3.28
N ALA A 138 13.72 -8.91 4.60
CA ALA A 138 14.25 -7.87 5.47
C ALA A 138 15.68 -7.47 5.06
N GLY A 139 15.88 -6.20 4.69
CA GLY A 139 17.17 -5.67 4.25
C GLY A 139 17.41 -5.72 2.74
N GLU A 140 16.49 -6.26 1.95
CA GLU A 140 16.54 -6.22 0.50
C GLU A 140 15.82 -4.99 -0.06
N LEU A 141 16.24 -4.52 -1.23
CA LEU A 141 15.53 -3.49 -1.98
C LEU A 141 14.36 -4.09 -2.77
N SER A 142 13.35 -3.27 -3.02
CA SER A 142 12.25 -3.65 -3.92
C SER A 142 12.73 -3.74 -5.36
N LEU A 143 12.31 -4.78 -6.06
CA LEU A 143 12.45 -4.88 -7.51
C LEU A 143 11.26 -4.18 -8.19
N PRO A 144 11.44 -3.59 -9.39
CA PRO A 144 10.33 -3.00 -10.13
C PRO A 144 9.24 -4.03 -10.44
N SER A 145 7.99 -3.65 -10.16
CA SER A 145 6.81 -4.45 -10.50
C SER A 145 6.54 -4.44 -12.00
N THR A 146 5.90 -5.51 -12.48
CA THR A 146 5.52 -5.64 -13.89
C THR A 146 4.00 -5.72 -14.04
N PHE A 147 3.44 -4.98 -15.00
CA PHE A 147 2.03 -5.08 -15.38
C PHE A 147 1.91 -5.71 -16.78
N THR A 148 1.13 -6.79 -16.91
CA THR A 148 0.94 -7.54 -18.16
C THR A 148 -0.52 -7.82 -18.47
#